data_AF-A0A0H2MAD4-F1
#
_entry.id   AF-A0A0H2MAD4-F1
#
_cell.length_a   1.000
_cell.length_b   1.000
_cell.length_c   1.000
_cell.angle_alpha   90.00
_cell.angle_beta   90.00
_cell.angle_gamma   90.00
#
_symmetry.space_group_name_H-M   'P 1'
#
loop_
_entity.id
_entity.type
_entity.pdbx_description
1 polymer ?
#
loop_
_entity_poly.entity_id
_entity_poly.type
_entity_poly.pdbx_seq_one_letter_code
_entity_poly.pdbx_strand_id
1 'polypeptide(L)'
;MAHGSEKRTQLRGLYVYQRLPMETACKKVGVPRSTANRWKADAVAQGDDWDSLRAAVAMGDDTFAQLGKRLLEDYLVAHQSTMDQLRTTKDMSAMDRAQALASLSDSFNKTMASFKKLSPEVNKQAIQLDVLRLFASFAQRRYPQHVPVLLDMLEPFGEELAKAG
;
A
#
# COMPACT_ATOMS: atom_id res chain seq x y z
N MET A 1 -4.58 -36.53 1.03
CA MET A 1 -4.33 -35.32 1.85
C MET A 1 -3.52 -34.24 1.12
N ALA A 2 -2.64 -34.57 0.16
CA ALA A 2 -1.85 -33.61 -0.61
C ALA A 2 -2.65 -32.61 -1.49
N HIS A 3 -3.73 -33.06 -2.14
CA HIS A 3 -4.55 -32.16 -3.00
C HIS A 3 -5.33 -31.08 -2.22
N GLY A 4 -5.52 -31.27 -0.90
CA GLY A 4 -6.22 -30.29 -0.07
C GLY A 4 -5.35 -29.09 0.30
N SER A 5 -4.06 -29.33 0.59
CA SER A 5 -3.11 -28.26 0.90
C SER A 5 -2.75 -27.45 -0.35
N GLU A 6 -2.53 -28.11 -1.49
CA GLU A 6 -2.22 -27.46 -2.77
C GLU A 6 -3.34 -26.52 -3.23
N LYS A 7 -4.59 -26.99 -3.21
CA LYS A 7 -5.77 -26.15 -3.54
C LYS A 7 -5.95 -25.00 -2.57
N ARG A 8 -5.63 -25.18 -1.27
CA ARG A 8 -5.67 -24.11 -0.27
C ARG A 8 -4.63 -23.03 -0.58
N THR A 9 -3.39 -23.41 -0.88
CA THR A 9 -2.31 -22.48 -1.26
C THR A 9 -2.65 -21.73 -2.55
N GLN A 10 -3.15 -22.42 -3.57
CA GLN A 10 -3.55 -21.80 -4.83
C GLN A 10 -4.71 -20.81 -4.63
N LEU A 11 -5.72 -21.19 -3.84
CA LEU A 11 -6.85 -20.31 -3.51
C LEU A 11 -6.40 -19.08 -2.74
N ARG A 12 -5.49 -19.23 -1.76
CA ARG A 12 -4.90 -18.12 -1.02
C ARG A 12 -4.15 -17.18 -1.95
N GLY A 13 -3.38 -17.70 -2.90
CA GLY A 13 -2.63 -16.86 -3.86
C GLY A 13 -3.53 -16.04 -4.79
N LEU A 14 -4.57 -16.66 -5.35
CA LEU A 14 -5.61 -15.95 -6.13
C LEU A 14 -6.38 -14.94 -5.27
N TYR A 15 -6.60 -15.34 -4.02
CA TYR A 15 -7.11 -14.61 -2.86
C TYR A 15 -6.49 -13.22 -2.66
N VAL A 16 -5.27 -13.33 -2.16
CA VAL A 16 -4.47 -12.32 -1.49
C VAL A 16 -3.67 -11.53 -2.49
N TYR A 17 -2.96 -12.21 -3.39
CA TYR A 17 -2.00 -11.57 -4.30
C TYR A 17 -2.64 -11.14 -5.63
N GLN A 18 -3.47 -12.00 -6.24
CA GLN A 18 -4.19 -11.63 -7.49
C GLN A 18 -5.52 -10.91 -7.23
N ARG A 19 -5.90 -10.73 -5.96
CA ARG A 19 -7.09 -10.01 -5.49
C ARG A 19 -8.38 -10.37 -6.22
N LEU A 20 -8.57 -11.62 -6.61
CA LEU A 20 -9.83 -12.04 -7.21
C LEU A 20 -10.95 -12.01 -6.14
N PRO A 21 -12.19 -11.68 -6.51
CA PRO A 21 -13.34 -11.95 -5.65
C PRO A 21 -13.33 -13.43 -5.26
N MET A 22 -13.64 -13.76 -4.00
CA MET A 22 -13.43 -15.14 -3.56
C MET A 22 -14.30 -16.14 -4.34
N GLU A 23 -15.47 -15.73 -4.80
CA GLU A 23 -16.30 -16.56 -5.68
C GLU A 23 -15.59 -16.92 -6.99
N THR A 24 -14.92 -15.96 -7.63
CA THR A 24 -14.12 -16.17 -8.84
C THR A 24 -12.89 -17.04 -8.57
N ALA A 25 -12.21 -16.82 -7.45
CA ALA A 25 -11.06 -17.64 -7.04
C ALA A 25 -11.48 -19.10 -6.77
N CYS A 26 -12.62 -19.31 -6.10
CA CYS A 26 -13.21 -20.62 -5.85
C CYS A 26 -13.54 -21.37 -7.15
N LYS A 27 -14.16 -20.67 -8.12
CA LYS A 27 -14.47 -21.23 -9.45
C LYS A 27 -13.19 -21.66 -10.18
N LYS A 28 -12.13 -20.85 -10.14
CA LYS A 28 -10.83 -21.19 -10.77
C LYS A 28 -10.12 -22.40 -10.17
N VAL A 29 -10.20 -22.58 -8.84
CA VAL A 29 -9.53 -23.69 -8.13
C VAL A 29 -10.42 -24.95 -8.07
N GLY A 30 -11.72 -24.80 -8.36
CA GLY A 30 -12.70 -25.88 -8.24
C GLY A 30 -12.96 -26.27 -6.77
N VAL A 31 -13.14 -25.27 -5.90
CA VAL A 31 -13.41 -25.45 -4.47
C VAL A 31 -14.72 -24.76 -4.09
N PRO A 32 -15.61 -25.41 -3.32
CA PRO A 32 -16.84 -24.79 -2.83
C PRO A 32 -16.58 -23.57 -1.95
N ARG A 33 -17.46 -22.55 -2.02
CA ARG A 33 -17.36 -21.32 -1.23
C ARG A 33 -17.32 -21.58 0.29
N SER A 34 -18.07 -22.58 0.76
CA SER A 34 -18.08 -23.01 2.16
C SER A 34 -16.71 -23.52 2.63
N THR A 35 -16.06 -24.36 1.82
CA THR A 35 -14.70 -24.86 2.08
C THR A 35 -13.67 -23.73 2.12
N ALA A 36 -13.78 -22.78 1.18
CA ALA A 36 -12.93 -21.60 1.14
C ALA A 36 -13.06 -20.72 2.39
N ASN A 37 -14.29 -20.47 2.85
CA ASN A 37 -14.55 -19.72 4.08
C ASN A 37 -13.97 -20.43 5.32
N ARG A 38 -14.14 -21.76 5.40
CA ARG A 38 -13.54 -22.54 6.48
C ARG A 38 -12.01 -22.41 6.47
N TRP A 39 -11.38 -22.55 5.31
CA TRP A 39 -9.92 -22.42 5.21
C TRP A 39 -9.41 -21.04 5.59
N LYS A 40 -10.13 -19.99 5.22
CA LYS A 40 -9.80 -18.62 5.60
C LYS A 40 -9.95 -18.42 7.12
N ALA A 41 -10.99 -19.00 7.74
CA ALA A 41 -11.16 -18.96 9.20
C ALA A 41 -10.07 -19.77 9.94
N ASP A 42 -9.73 -20.97 9.44
CA ASP A 42 -8.64 -21.79 9.96
C ASP A 42 -7.31 -21.04 9.89
N ALA A 43 -7.06 -20.31 8.79
CA ALA A 43 -5.83 -19.55 8.58
C ALA A 43 -5.73 -18.38 9.57
N VAL A 44 -6.82 -17.67 9.85
CA VAL A 44 -6.87 -16.63 10.90
C VAL A 44 -6.50 -17.21 12.27
N ALA A 45 -7.01 -18.40 12.63
CA ALA A 45 -6.66 -19.07 13.88
C ALA A 45 -5.17 -19.46 13.97
N GLN A 46 -4.48 -19.53 12.83
CA GLN A 46 -3.05 -19.81 12.72
C GLN A 46 -2.21 -18.53 12.51
N GLY A 47 -2.81 -17.34 12.61
CA GLY A 47 -2.15 -16.05 12.42
C GLY A 47 -1.96 -15.62 10.95
N ASP A 48 -2.49 -16.37 9.98
CA ASP A 48 -2.46 -16.07 8.55
C ASP A 48 -3.81 -15.46 8.10
N ASP A 49 -4.05 -14.19 8.42
CA ASP A 49 -5.28 -13.50 8.00
C ASP A 49 -5.18 -13.03 6.54
N TRP A 50 -5.89 -13.75 5.66
CA TRP A 50 -5.92 -13.46 4.23
C TRP A 50 -6.53 -12.10 3.88
N ASP A 51 -7.45 -11.55 4.68
CA ASP A 51 -8.01 -10.22 4.42
C ASP A 51 -7.02 -9.13 4.75
N SER A 52 -6.40 -9.22 5.92
CA SER A 52 -5.34 -8.31 6.34
C SER A 52 -4.16 -8.35 5.37
N LEU A 53 -3.73 -9.54 4.93
CA LEU A 53 -2.69 -9.67 3.92
C LEU A 53 -3.10 -9.15 2.55
N ARG A 54 -4.35 -9.37 2.13
CA ARG A 54 -4.86 -8.82 0.86
C ARG A 54 -4.88 -7.29 0.89
N ALA A 55 -5.26 -6.70 2.02
CA ALA A 55 -5.21 -5.27 2.24
C ALA A 55 -3.77 -4.75 2.23
N ALA A 56 -2.84 -5.44 2.91
CA ALA A 56 -1.41 -5.10 2.90
C ALA A 56 -0.79 -5.14 1.50
N VAL A 57 -1.11 -6.17 0.70
CA VAL A 57 -0.67 -6.25 -0.71
C VAL A 57 -1.25 -5.11 -1.54
N ALA A 58 -2.51 -4.72 -1.31
CA ALA A 58 -3.10 -3.56 -1.99
C ALA A 58 -2.44 -2.22 -1.59
N MET A 59 -1.90 -2.12 -0.37
CA MET A 59 -1.12 -0.97 0.09
C MET A 59 0.31 -0.97 -0.48
N GLY A 60 0.89 -2.15 -0.74
CA GLY A 60 2.17 -2.33 -1.42
C GLY A 60 2.13 -2.24 -2.95
N ASP A 61 0.94 -2.19 -3.55
CA ASP A 61 0.77 -1.95 -4.98
C ASP A 61 1.06 -0.47 -5.28
N ASP A 62 2.26 -0.23 -5.80
CA ASP A 62 2.83 1.04 -6.29
C ASP A 62 1.80 1.93 -7.04
N THR A 63 0.78 1.32 -7.66
CA THR A 63 -0.32 1.99 -8.36
C THR A 63 -1.20 2.88 -7.47
N PHE A 64 -1.49 2.53 -6.21
CA PHE A 64 -2.35 3.36 -5.35
C PHE A 64 -1.60 4.58 -4.81
N ALA A 65 -0.34 4.38 -4.40
CA ALA A 65 0.55 5.48 -4.02
C ALA A 65 0.83 6.41 -5.21
N GLN A 66 1.05 5.86 -6.41
CA GLN A 66 1.20 6.64 -7.65
C GLN A 66 -0.08 7.38 -8.03
N LEU A 67 -1.25 6.74 -7.91
CA LEU A 67 -2.54 7.39 -8.15
C LEU A 67 -2.78 8.53 -7.16
N GLY A 68 -2.49 8.31 -5.87
CA GLY A 68 -2.57 9.35 -4.84
C GLY A 68 -1.66 10.54 -5.16
N LYS A 69 -0.40 10.28 -5.54
CA LYS A 69 0.54 11.34 -5.97
C LYS A 69 0.02 12.11 -7.17
N ARG A 70 -0.48 11.42 -8.19
CA ARG A 70 -1.06 12.06 -9.38
C ARG A 70 -2.28 12.92 -9.05
N LEU A 71 -3.19 12.43 -8.21
CA LEU A 71 -4.35 13.20 -7.74
C LEU A 71 -3.95 14.44 -6.93
N LEU A 72 -2.88 14.34 -6.14
CA LEU A 72 -2.32 15.49 -5.44
C LEU A 72 -1.73 16.52 -6.41
N GLU A 73 -0.97 16.08 -7.41
CA GLU A 73 -0.42 16.95 -8.46
C GLU A 73 -1.53 17.69 -9.21
N ASP A 74 -2.57 16.97 -9.64
CA ASP A 74 -3.74 17.54 -10.32
C ASP A 74 -4.46 18.57 -9.42
N TYR A 75 -4.61 18.27 -8.13
CA TYR A 75 -5.19 19.19 -7.15
C TYR A 75 -4.35 20.47 -7.00
N LEU A 76 -3.03 20.36 -6.90
CA LEU A 76 -2.13 21.51 -6.72
C LEU A 76 -2.18 22.44 -7.94
N VAL A 77 -2.23 21.88 -9.15
CA VAL A 77 -2.39 22.65 -10.40
C VAL A 77 -3.72 23.40 -10.42
N ALA A 78 -4.82 22.72 -10.12
CA ALA A 78 -6.14 23.34 -10.07
C ALA A 78 -6.23 24.42 -8.98
N HIS A 79 -5.63 24.17 -7.81
CA HIS A 79 -5.57 25.10 -6.69
C HIS A 79 -4.83 26.39 -7.06
N GLN A 80 -3.64 26.27 -7.68
CA GLN A 80 -2.86 27.42 -8.15
C GLN A 80 -3.64 28.23 -9.20
N SER A 81 -4.22 27.57 -10.20
CA SER A 81 -5.02 28.22 -11.24
C SER A 81 -6.19 29.01 -10.65
N THR A 82 -6.91 28.43 -9.70
CA THR A 82 -8.03 29.10 -9.02
C THR A 82 -7.54 30.30 -8.20
N MET A 83 -6.40 30.18 -7.52
CA MET A 83 -5.83 31.28 -6.74
C MET A 83 -5.45 32.47 -7.63
N ASP A 84 -4.89 32.22 -8.82
CA ASP A 84 -4.53 33.26 -9.78
C ASP A 84 -5.75 33.93 -10.42
N GLN A 85 -6.82 33.17 -10.71
CA GLN A 85 -8.11 33.72 -11.14
C GLN A 85 -8.71 34.64 -10.07
N LEU A 86 -8.71 34.22 -8.80
CA LEU A 86 -9.20 35.06 -7.70
C LEU A 86 -8.38 36.33 -7.50
N ARG A 87 -7.08 36.31 -7.82
CA ARG A 87 -6.22 37.51 -7.77
C ARG A 87 -6.50 38.50 -8.90
N THR A 88 -6.88 38.01 -10.07
CA THR A 88 -7.01 38.81 -11.29
C THR A 88 -8.44 39.22 -11.64
N THR A 89 -9.45 38.57 -11.04
CA THR A 89 -10.86 38.92 -11.21
C THR A 89 -11.09 40.40 -10.89
N LYS A 90 -11.78 41.15 -11.74
CA LYS A 90 -12.01 42.59 -11.51
C LYS A 90 -13.36 42.87 -10.84
N ASP A 91 -14.34 42.01 -11.08
CA ASP A 91 -15.73 42.18 -10.62
C ASP A 91 -16.02 41.35 -9.36
N MET A 92 -15.18 41.52 -8.33
CA MET A 92 -15.36 40.83 -7.04
C MET A 92 -15.03 41.77 -5.90
N SER A 93 -15.89 41.85 -4.90
CA SER A 93 -15.65 42.69 -3.72
C SER A 93 -14.44 42.18 -2.92
N ALA A 94 -13.81 43.08 -2.16
CA ALA A 94 -12.68 42.71 -1.31
C ALA A 94 -13.07 41.64 -0.27
N MET A 95 -14.30 41.70 0.25
CA MET A 95 -14.83 40.77 1.23
C MET A 95 -15.06 39.38 0.62
N ASP A 96 -15.70 39.32 -0.56
CA ASP A 96 -15.93 38.05 -1.27
C ASP A 96 -14.61 37.38 -1.66
N ARG A 97 -13.61 38.18 -2.06
CA ARG A 97 -12.27 37.67 -2.36
C ARG A 97 -11.59 37.09 -1.13
N ALA A 98 -11.64 37.78 0.01
CA ALA A 98 -11.08 37.28 1.26
C ALA A 98 -11.75 35.97 1.68
N GLN A 99 -13.08 35.89 1.57
CA GLN A 99 -13.86 34.68 1.87
C GLN A 99 -13.47 33.51 0.95
N ALA A 100 -13.30 33.75 -0.35
CA ALA A 100 -12.90 32.74 -1.31
C ALA A 100 -11.47 32.22 -1.05
N LEU A 101 -10.53 33.12 -0.76
CA LEU A 101 -9.15 32.76 -0.41
C LEU A 101 -9.04 31.96 0.90
N ALA A 102 -9.83 32.33 1.91
CA ALA A 102 -9.91 31.59 3.17
C ALA A 102 -10.46 30.17 2.93
N SER A 103 -11.49 30.04 2.11
CA SER A 103 -12.10 28.75 1.74
C SER A 103 -11.12 27.85 0.98
N LEU A 104 -10.34 28.42 0.05
CA LEU A 104 -9.26 27.70 -0.64
C LEU A 104 -8.20 27.20 0.33
N SER A 105 -7.77 28.05 1.27
CA SER A 105 -6.76 27.71 2.26
C SER A 105 -7.22 26.59 3.21
N ASP A 106 -8.48 26.63 3.66
CA ASP A 106 -9.09 25.54 4.44
C ASP A 106 -9.16 24.23 3.65
N SER A 107 -9.60 24.29 2.39
CA SER A 107 -9.60 23.14 1.47
C SER A 107 -8.20 22.56 1.30
N PHE A 108 -7.18 23.40 1.10
CA PHE A 108 -5.78 22.96 1.00
C PHE A 108 -5.33 22.20 2.25
N ASN A 109 -5.60 22.75 3.43
CA ASN A 109 -5.24 22.11 4.69
C ASN A 109 -5.95 20.75 4.88
N LYS A 110 -7.24 20.66 4.54
CA LYS A 110 -8.01 19.40 4.59
C LYS A 110 -7.49 18.36 3.61
N THR A 111 -7.18 18.76 2.39
CA THR A 111 -6.59 17.88 1.38
C THR A 111 -5.22 17.39 1.83
N MET A 112 -4.37 18.26 2.40
CA MET A 112 -3.03 17.86 2.87
C MET A 112 -3.10 16.97 4.10
N ALA A 113 -4.01 17.22 5.02
CA ALA A 113 -4.24 16.32 6.15
C ALA A 113 -4.73 14.94 5.67
N SER A 114 -5.60 14.89 4.67
CA SER A 114 -6.10 13.63 4.09
C SER A 114 -5.00 12.89 3.32
N PHE A 115 -4.19 13.59 2.52
CA PHE A 115 -3.05 13.02 1.84
C PHE A 115 -1.98 12.51 2.82
N LYS A 116 -1.70 13.26 3.89
CA LYS A 116 -0.82 12.83 4.98
C LYS A 116 -1.35 11.59 5.72
N LYS A 117 -2.67 11.38 5.77
CA LYS A 117 -3.32 10.16 6.30
C LYS A 117 -3.34 8.99 5.32
N LEU A 118 -3.24 9.25 4.02
CA LEU A 118 -3.06 8.23 2.97
C LEU A 118 -1.59 7.84 2.78
N SER A 119 -0.66 8.74 3.12
CA SER A 119 0.80 8.60 3.03
C SER A 119 1.55 8.10 4.29
N PRO A 120 0.95 7.85 5.50
CA PRO A 120 1.74 7.60 6.69
C PRO A 120 2.25 6.15 6.79
N GLU A 121 1.79 5.24 5.94
CA GLU A 121 2.14 3.81 5.95
C GLU A 121 2.67 3.29 4.60
N VAL A 122 2.89 4.16 3.61
CA VAL A 122 3.40 3.69 2.29
C VAL A 122 4.90 3.41 2.30
N ASN A 123 5.66 3.77 3.34
CA ASN A 123 7.11 3.65 3.19
C ASN A 123 7.95 3.33 4.43
N LYS A 124 7.40 2.83 5.54
CA LYS A 124 8.32 2.28 6.57
C LYS A 124 8.82 0.91 6.15
N GLN A 125 7.91 0.00 5.81
CA GLN A 125 8.23 -1.36 5.37
C GLN A 125 8.89 -1.40 3.98
N ALA A 126 8.46 -0.57 3.04
CA ALA A 126 9.09 -0.47 1.73
C ALA A 126 10.50 0.14 1.81
N ILE A 127 10.74 1.20 2.60
CA ILE A 127 12.10 1.71 2.87
C ILE A 127 12.95 0.64 3.57
N GLN A 128 12.39 -0.06 4.55
CA GLN A 128 13.07 -1.15 5.25
C GLN A 128 13.53 -2.25 4.29
N LEU A 129 12.66 -2.67 3.37
CA LEU A 129 13.00 -3.65 2.33
C LEU A 129 14.03 -3.12 1.32
N ASP A 130 13.94 -1.85 0.94
CA ASP A 130 14.92 -1.21 0.05
C ASP A 130 16.29 -1.10 0.71
N VAL A 131 16.35 -0.78 2.01
CA VAL A 131 17.60 -0.75 2.79
C VAL A 131 18.22 -2.15 2.88
N LEU A 132 17.40 -3.20 3.12
CA LEU A 132 17.88 -4.59 3.12
C LEU A 132 18.43 -5.02 1.76
N ARG A 133 17.74 -4.67 0.67
CA ARG A 133 18.20 -4.95 -0.71
C ARG A 133 19.48 -4.20 -1.04
N LEU A 134 19.59 -2.95 -0.62
CA LEU A 134 20.79 -2.15 -0.81
C LEU A 134 21.98 -2.76 -0.06
N PHE A 135 21.76 -3.23 1.17
CA PHE A 135 22.79 -3.87 1.98
C PHE A 135 23.25 -5.20 1.39
N ALA A 136 22.32 -6.06 0.94
CA ALA A 136 22.66 -7.29 0.23
C ALA A 136 23.46 -7.02 -1.05
N SER A 137 23.06 -6.02 -1.83
CA SER A 137 23.75 -5.61 -3.06
C SER A 137 25.14 -5.00 -2.79
N PHE A 138 25.33 -4.33 -1.65
CA PHE A 138 26.62 -3.83 -1.21
C PHE A 138 27.55 -4.98 -0.81
N ALA A 139 27.06 -5.92 0.00
CA ALA A 139 27.82 -7.10 0.42
C ALA A 139 28.24 -7.95 -0.78
N GLN A 140 27.35 -8.16 -1.75
CA GLN A 140 27.68 -8.89 -2.97
C GLN A 140 28.83 -8.26 -3.77
N ARG A 141 28.88 -6.93 -3.83
CA ARG A 141 29.92 -6.21 -4.59
C ARG A 141 31.25 -6.12 -3.86
N ARG A 142 31.24 -5.97 -2.53
CA ARG A 142 32.46 -5.65 -1.75
C ARG A 142 32.97 -6.82 -0.91
N TYR A 143 32.08 -7.73 -0.54
CA TYR A 143 32.32 -8.84 0.38
C TYR A 143 31.61 -10.14 -0.07
N PRO A 144 31.85 -10.61 -1.31
CA PRO A 144 31.13 -11.76 -1.87
C PRO A 144 31.25 -13.03 -1.01
N GLN A 145 32.36 -13.22 -0.29
CA GLN A 145 32.57 -14.33 0.63
C GLN A 145 31.64 -14.32 1.85
N HIS A 146 31.03 -13.19 2.18
CA HIS A 146 30.10 -13.04 3.32
C HIS A 146 28.63 -13.11 2.90
N VAL A 147 28.33 -13.16 1.60
CA VAL A 147 26.95 -13.23 1.09
C VAL A 147 26.18 -14.46 1.60
N PRO A 148 26.75 -15.68 1.64
CA PRO A 148 26.00 -16.84 2.14
C PRO A 148 25.53 -16.65 3.58
N VAL A 149 26.44 -16.20 4.46
CA VAL A 149 26.13 -15.93 5.87
C VAL A 149 25.13 -14.78 6.02
N LEU A 150 25.22 -13.76 5.16
CA LEU A 150 24.26 -12.65 5.17
C LEU A 150 22.85 -13.12 4.79
N LEU A 151 22.71 -14.00 3.80
CA LEU A 151 21.42 -14.56 3.38
C LEU A 151 20.78 -15.37 4.52
N ASP A 152 21.57 -16.16 5.24
CA ASP A 152 21.10 -16.93 6.41
C ASP A 152 20.58 -16.03 7.54
N MET A 153 21.09 -14.80 7.64
CA MET A 153 20.66 -13.82 8.64
C MET A 153 19.46 -12.97 8.21
N LEU A 154 19.20 -12.82 6.91
CA LEU A 154 18.16 -11.93 6.40
C LEU A 154 16.74 -12.39 6.75
N GLU A 155 16.50 -13.71 6.75
CA GLU A 155 15.20 -14.30 7.10
C GLU A 155 14.84 -14.05 8.58
N PRO A 156 15.67 -14.43 9.58
CA PRO A 156 15.37 -14.12 10.99
C PRO A 156 15.42 -12.62 11.31
N PHE A 157 16.26 -11.84 10.62
CA PHE A 157 16.28 -10.38 10.81
C PHE A 157 15.01 -9.71 10.28
N GLY A 158 14.42 -10.23 9.21
CA GLY A 158 13.13 -9.77 8.69
C GLY A 158 12.00 -9.92 9.72
N GLU A 159 12.02 -10.99 10.51
CA GLU A 159 11.06 -11.20 11.61
C GLU A 159 11.23 -10.18 12.74
N GLU A 160 12.47 -9.83 13.12
CA GLU A 160 12.74 -8.79 14.10
C GLU A 160 12.34 -7.39 13.60
N LEU A 161 12.57 -7.13 12.31
CA LEU A 161 12.17 -5.86 11.68
C LEU A 161 10.65 -5.66 11.70
N ALA A 162 9.89 -6.74 11.51
CA ALA A 162 8.43 -6.73 11.57
C ALA A 162 7.89 -6.46 12.98
N LYS A 163 8.64 -6.82 14.03
CA LYS A 163 8.28 -6.54 15.45
C LYS A 163 8.58 -5.10 15.87
N ALA A 164 9.58 -4.47 15.25
CA ALA A 164 9.96 -3.06 15.50
C ALA A 164 9.16 -2.04 14.65
N GLY A 165 8.32 -2.56 13.74
CA GLY A 165 7.39 -1.83 12.88
C GLY A 165 6.26 -1.21 13.66
#